data_AF-A0A4Q0PBR0-F1
#
_entry.id   AF-A0A4Q0PBR0-F1
#
_cell.length_a   1.000
_cell.length_b   1.000
_cell.length_c   1.000
_cell.angle_alpha   90.00
_cell.angle_beta   90.00
_cell.angle_gamma   90.00
#
_symmetry.space_group_name_H-M   'P 1'
#
loop_
_entity.id
_entity.type
_entity.pdbx_description
1 polymer ?
#
loop_
_entity_poly.entity_id
_entity_poly.type
_entity_poly.pdbx_seq_one_letter_code
_entity_poly.pdbx_strand_id
1 'polypeptide(L)'
;MDRGTYLDIKTFFEYIETDAFSDKKYHVDEQVIIKEKDLTWESAAISNVTFLQPFVVSDVDIRSGLAFYNCNFLGGIVFKRVFCLKFDVEKSKARCSLYFANCKMRHFTLAEHCHFKRNIRIEENSEIDAVRIFDSRIDELGFYLESSKVLKFFDLKNFTGGLTISKSILNGSLRINRCSSRISIIKSTIKNWVQFFNLNSKGLIFNKNIFEETVTIKSSTIDSWSIIGDTFNKKLEYENFNDEEGNKECYLKRLWIANADFIEGADIRGRGKSIEFIRLPITPDLKGVLRIQNWRVAELNISGINQNLKLLLCQMSIRTLKMIEFTNYADVTFERCQAENELFKTNLVDSSAIIMAHNDLGTTRFTEMDFRSFLTINVENTSFDGIKCSNVNWFDDSQLVMGFSDNNTSKAHRTRREIYRQIKHALKSQGNQIDSLLFQAREMRAHRAELKSSDNYGSNDKLIMTVNMTNNYGIDWFKPLWIVALITLGFYLIELPLFSDKLQYCYATSWEEVKMTWLECIGHFKVYWQIFNPARKFESVYGEDRSAFLYLLDLLHRLILGIFIFQIIRAFRKFSGK
;
A
#
# COMPACT_ATOMS: atom_id res chain seq x y z
N MET A 1 -25.47 -34.07 -43.61
CA MET A 1 -26.50 -33.03 -43.45
C MET A 1 -27.55 -33.60 -42.52
N ASP A 2 -27.80 -32.94 -41.38
CA ASP A 2 -28.94 -33.28 -40.51
C ASP A 2 -30.23 -33.17 -41.33
N ARG A 3 -31.12 -34.17 -41.26
CA ARG A 3 -32.41 -34.18 -41.98
C ARG A 3 -33.47 -33.40 -41.19
N GLY A 4 -33.22 -32.13 -40.88
CA GLY A 4 -34.21 -31.30 -40.19
C GLY A 4 -35.35 -30.85 -41.11
N THR A 5 -36.47 -30.44 -40.51
CA THR A 5 -37.64 -29.91 -41.21
C THR A 5 -37.42 -28.44 -41.56
N TYR A 6 -37.61 -28.04 -42.82
CA TYR A 6 -37.58 -26.63 -43.21
C TYR A 6 -38.92 -25.97 -42.91
N LEU A 7 -38.87 -24.82 -42.25
CA LEU A 7 -40.03 -23.97 -41.98
C LEU A 7 -39.94 -22.73 -42.86
N ASP A 8 -41.01 -22.43 -43.61
CA ASP A 8 -41.17 -21.11 -44.20
C ASP A 8 -41.42 -20.07 -43.09
N ILE A 9 -41.28 -18.78 -43.41
CA ILE A 9 -41.42 -17.69 -42.43
C ILE A 9 -42.80 -17.73 -41.76
N LYS A 10 -43.87 -18.05 -42.51
CA LYS A 10 -45.24 -18.04 -41.99
C LYS A 10 -45.43 -19.12 -40.93
N THR A 11 -45.00 -20.34 -41.24
CA THR A 11 -45.07 -21.49 -40.33
C THR A 11 -44.19 -21.26 -39.11
N PHE A 12 -43.02 -20.64 -39.28
CA PHE A 12 -42.16 -20.27 -38.16
C PHE A 12 -42.85 -19.33 -37.15
N PHE A 13 -43.54 -18.28 -37.63
CA PHE A 13 -44.29 -17.38 -36.74
C PHE A 13 -45.49 -18.07 -36.07
N GLU A 14 -46.22 -18.92 -36.79
CA GLU A 14 -47.29 -19.74 -36.21
C GLU A 14 -46.77 -20.63 -35.07
N TYR A 15 -45.58 -21.20 -35.23
CA TYR A 15 -44.94 -22.05 -34.21
C TYR A 15 -44.51 -21.24 -32.99
N ILE A 16 -44.03 -20.01 -33.16
CA ILE A 16 -43.73 -19.12 -32.04
C ILE A 16 -45.00 -18.81 -31.24
N GLU A 17 -46.08 -18.46 -31.91
CA GLU A 17 -47.34 -18.06 -31.28
C GLU A 17 -48.00 -19.21 -30.51
N THR A 18 -47.98 -20.41 -31.09
CA THR A 18 -48.61 -21.61 -30.53
C THR A 18 -47.69 -22.44 -29.63
N ASP A 19 -46.44 -22.00 -29.44
CA ASP A 19 -45.40 -22.75 -28.72
C ASP A 19 -45.20 -24.18 -29.26
N ALA A 20 -45.30 -24.36 -30.58
CA ALA A 20 -45.32 -25.67 -31.23
C ALA A 20 -43.91 -26.26 -31.49
N PHE A 21 -42.84 -25.62 -31.01
CA PHE A 21 -41.49 -26.16 -31.15
C PHE A 21 -41.33 -27.43 -30.32
N SER A 22 -41.04 -28.55 -30.98
CA SER A 22 -40.80 -29.85 -30.36
C SER A 22 -39.30 -30.18 -30.29
N ASP A 23 -38.97 -31.39 -29.84
CA ASP A 23 -37.59 -31.93 -29.85
C ASP A 23 -37.02 -32.17 -31.27
N LYS A 24 -37.81 -31.96 -32.31
CA LYS A 24 -37.36 -32.04 -33.70
C LYS A 24 -36.42 -30.89 -34.05
N LYS A 25 -35.50 -31.14 -34.98
CA LYS A 25 -34.64 -30.09 -35.55
C LYS A 25 -35.35 -29.39 -36.70
N TYR A 26 -35.33 -28.06 -36.66
CA TYR A 26 -35.93 -27.19 -37.67
C TYR A 26 -34.87 -26.34 -38.36
N HIS A 27 -35.13 -25.95 -39.60
CA HIS A 27 -34.32 -25.03 -40.40
C HIS A 27 -35.17 -23.88 -40.91
N VAL A 28 -34.62 -22.67 -40.86
CA VAL A 28 -35.19 -21.49 -41.53
C VAL A 28 -34.10 -20.92 -42.45
N ASP A 29 -34.34 -20.98 -43.75
CA ASP A 29 -33.41 -20.57 -44.80
C ASP A 29 -33.62 -19.12 -45.26
N GLU A 30 -34.75 -18.53 -44.93
CA GLU A 30 -35.04 -17.11 -45.13
C GLU A 30 -34.63 -16.25 -43.91
N GLN A 31 -34.52 -14.94 -44.14
CA GLN A 31 -34.25 -13.98 -43.07
C GLN A 31 -35.47 -13.81 -42.18
N VAL A 32 -35.33 -14.06 -40.88
CA VAL A 32 -36.39 -13.81 -39.89
C VAL A 32 -36.27 -12.39 -39.36
N ILE A 33 -37.34 -11.60 -39.48
CA ILE A 33 -37.41 -10.24 -38.97
C ILE A 33 -38.64 -10.12 -38.07
N ILE A 34 -38.43 -9.96 -36.76
CA ILE A 34 -39.50 -9.71 -35.78
C ILE A 34 -39.66 -8.20 -35.59
N LYS A 35 -40.85 -7.69 -35.89
CA LYS A 35 -41.29 -6.31 -35.61
C LYS A 35 -42.50 -6.31 -34.70
N GLU A 36 -42.93 -5.13 -34.26
CA GLU A 36 -44.11 -4.95 -33.40
C GLU A 36 -45.37 -5.67 -33.89
N LYS A 37 -45.63 -5.64 -35.21
CA LYS A 37 -46.79 -6.30 -35.82
C LYS A 37 -46.78 -7.82 -35.71
N ASP A 38 -45.61 -8.42 -35.46
CA ASP A 38 -45.40 -9.86 -35.41
C ASP A 38 -45.47 -10.38 -33.95
N LEU A 39 -45.67 -9.49 -32.96
CA LEU A 39 -45.81 -9.84 -31.55
C LEU A 39 -47.27 -10.05 -31.15
N THR A 40 -47.74 -11.29 -31.22
CA THR A 40 -49.02 -11.70 -30.64
C THR A 40 -48.89 -12.35 -29.25
N TRP A 41 -47.66 -12.61 -28.80
CA TRP A 41 -47.35 -13.36 -27.59
C TRP A 41 -46.81 -12.48 -26.45
N GLU A 42 -46.98 -12.94 -25.21
CA GLU A 42 -46.43 -12.30 -24.01
C GLU A 42 -44.98 -12.71 -23.73
N SER A 43 -44.64 -13.97 -24.00
CA SER A 43 -43.26 -14.49 -23.97
C SER A 43 -43.16 -15.65 -24.96
N ALA A 44 -42.02 -15.77 -25.63
CA ALA A 44 -41.76 -16.84 -26.59
C ALA A 44 -40.51 -17.64 -26.22
N ALA A 45 -40.55 -18.94 -26.51
CA ALA A 45 -39.41 -19.84 -26.46
C ALA A 45 -39.26 -20.51 -27.82
N ILE A 46 -38.05 -20.46 -28.37
CA ILE A 46 -37.71 -21.07 -29.65
C ILE A 46 -36.67 -22.14 -29.39
N SER A 47 -36.95 -23.37 -29.79
CA SER A 47 -36.07 -24.51 -29.51
C SER A 47 -35.69 -25.26 -30.79
N ASN A 48 -34.44 -25.76 -30.83
CA ASN A 48 -33.95 -26.67 -31.86
C ASN A 48 -34.00 -26.12 -33.31
N VAL A 49 -33.89 -24.80 -33.48
CA VAL A 49 -33.93 -24.14 -34.80
C VAL A 49 -32.54 -23.75 -35.30
N THR A 50 -32.25 -24.02 -36.57
CA THR A 50 -31.08 -23.51 -37.27
C THR A 50 -31.49 -22.40 -38.25
N PHE A 51 -31.00 -21.19 -38.01
CA PHE A 51 -31.21 -20.01 -38.85
C PHE A 51 -30.02 -19.86 -39.82
N LEU A 52 -30.25 -20.07 -41.12
CA LEU A 52 -29.21 -19.93 -42.14
C LEU A 52 -28.91 -18.46 -42.45
N GLN A 53 -29.94 -17.61 -42.42
CA GLN A 53 -29.85 -16.16 -42.60
C GLN A 53 -29.92 -15.43 -41.25
N PRO A 54 -29.60 -14.12 -41.19
CA PRO A 54 -29.63 -13.37 -39.94
C PRO A 54 -31.02 -13.37 -39.28
N PHE A 55 -31.05 -13.58 -37.96
CA PHE A 55 -32.25 -13.39 -37.15
C PHE A 55 -32.25 -11.97 -36.59
N VAL A 56 -33.22 -11.15 -36.97
CA VAL A 56 -33.28 -9.73 -36.63
C VAL A 56 -34.54 -9.42 -35.83
N VAL A 57 -34.37 -8.78 -34.67
CA VAL A 57 -35.46 -8.24 -33.86
C VAL A 57 -35.29 -6.74 -33.84
N SER A 58 -36.27 -5.99 -34.34
CA SER A 58 -36.13 -4.54 -34.51
C SER A 58 -37.40 -3.78 -34.20
N ASP A 59 -37.27 -2.64 -33.52
CA ASP A 59 -38.36 -1.68 -33.29
C ASP A 59 -39.56 -2.30 -32.59
N VAL A 60 -39.31 -2.93 -31.43
CA VAL A 60 -40.29 -3.82 -30.81
C VAL A 60 -40.12 -3.94 -29.30
N ASP A 61 -41.22 -4.05 -28.55
CA ASP A 61 -41.21 -4.40 -27.11
C ASP A 61 -41.53 -5.90 -26.92
N ILE A 62 -40.53 -6.72 -26.60
CA ILE A 62 -40.68 -8.18 -26.43
C ILE A 62 -41.41 -8.60 -25.14
N ARG A 63 -42.13 -7.66 -24.50
CA ARG A 63 -43.02 -7.87 -23.34
C ARG A 63 -42.32 -8.60 -22.18
N SER A 64 -42.59 -9.89 -21.99
CA SER A 64 -42.05 -10.71 -20.89
C SER A 64 -40.85 -11.57 -21.28
N GLY A 65 -40.29 -11.35 -22.48
CA GLY A 65 -38.98 -11.86 -22.89
C GLY A 65 -39.02 -12.95 -23.95
N LEU A 66 -37.83 -13.20 -24.51
CA LEU A 66 -37.60 -14.14 -25.62
C LEU A 66 -36.47 -15.11 -25.26
N ALA A 67 -36.73 -16.40 -25.40
CA ALA A 67 -35.80 -17.46 -25.04
C ALA A 67 -35.45 -18.35 -26.23
N PHE A 68 -34.19 -18.78 -26.29
CA PHE A 68 -33.66 -19.67 -27.32
C PHE A 68 -32.94 -20.85 -26.68
N TYR A 69 -33.31 -22.06 -27.09
CA TYR A 69 -32.77 -23.32 -26.59
C TYR A 69 -32.22 -24.14 -27.75
N ASN A 70 -30.98 -24.61 -27.67
CA ASN A 70 -30.37 -25.48 -28.69
C ASN A 70 -30.43 -24.90 -30.12
N CYS A 71 -30.39 -23.58 -30.27
CA CYS A 71 -30.52 -22.91 -31.56
C CYS A 71 -29.16 -22.65 -32.21
N ASN A 72 -29.12 -22.62 -33.54
CA ASN A 72 -27.91 -22.33 -34.32
C ASN A 72 -28.14 -21.15 -35.28
N PHE A 73 -27.52 -20.01 -34.99
CA PHE A 73 -27.60 -18.78 -35.76
C PHE A 73 -26.39 -18.63 -36.68
N LEU A 74 -26.42 -19.31 -37.83
CA LEU A 74 -25.34 -19.24 -38.83
C LEU A 74 -25.25 -17.85 -39.47
N GLY A 75 -26.40 -17.19 -39.67
CA GLY A 75 -26.46 -15.79 -40.09
C GLY A 75 -26.21 -14.78 -38.97
N GLY A 76 -26.12 -15.23 -37.72
CA GLY A 76 -26.04 -14.39 -36.53
C GLY A 76 -27.40 -13.87 -36.06
N ILE A 77 -27.40 -13.23 -34.89
CA ILE A 77 -28.57 -12.64 -34.25
C ILE A 77 -28.33 -11.17 -33.92
N VAL A 78 -29.32 -10.32 -34.22
CA VAL A 78 -29.23 -8.86 -34.08
C VAL A 78 -30.50 -8.30 -33.44
N PHE A 79 -30.35 -7.52 -32.38
CA PHE A 79 -31.41 -6.75 -31.75
C PHE A 79 -31.14 -5.25 -31.96
N LYS A 80 -32.14 -4.51 -32.46
CA LYS A 80 -32.08 -3.07 -32.73
C LYS A 80 -33.28 -2.35 -32.14
N ARG A 81 -33.08 -1.35 -31.27
CA ARG A 81 -34.21 -0.64 -30.59
C ARG A 81 -35.23 -1.63 -30.01
N VAL A 82 -34.74 -2.62 -29.28
CA VAL A 82 -35.59 -3.64 -28.64
C VAL A 82 -35.79 -3.29 -27.18
N PHE A 83 -37.04 -3.33 -26.74
CA PHE A 83 -37.46 -2.96 -25.40
C PHE A 83 -38.04 -4.17 -24.66
N CYS A 84 -37.94 -4.17 -23.34
CA CYS A 84 -38.61 -5.11 -22.45
C CYS A 84 -38.83 -4.43 -21.11
N LEU A 85 -39.73 -3.43 -21.07
CA LEU A 85 -39.85 -2.52 -19.92
C LEU A 85 -40.86 -3.03 -18.88
N LYS A 86 -41.90 -3.74 -19.32
CA LYS A 86 -42.98 -4.28 -18.48
C LYS A 86 -42.78 -5.78 -18.22
N PHE A 87 -41.56 -6.16 -17.82
CA PHE A 87 -41.22 -7.56 -17.61
C PHE A 87 -42.06 -8.19 -16.49
N ASP A 88 -42.82 -9.24 -16.84
CA ASP A 88 -43.60 -10.05 -15.89
C ASP A 88 -42.89 -11.39 -15.65
N VAL A 89 -42.51 -11.64 -14.39
CA VAL A 89 -41.74 -12.83 -13.99
C VAL A 89 -42.55 -14.10 -14.15
N GLU A 90 -43.86 -14.04 -13.92
CA GLU A 90 -44.76 -15.20 -13.95
C GLU A 90 -45.06 -15.61 -15.40
N LYS A 91 -45.02 -14.66 -16.34
CA LYS A 91 -45.23 -14.93 -17.77
C LYS A 91 -43.95 -15.29 -18.52
N SER A 92 -42.79 -14.92 -18.00
CA SER A 92 -41.51 -15.16 -18.66
C SER A 92 -41.11 -16.64 -18.58
N LYS A 93 -40.96 -17.28 -19.75
CA LYS A 93 -40.54 -18.69 -19.81
C LYS A 93 -39.14 -18.94 -19.22
N ALA A 94 -38.25 -17.95 -19.29
CA ALA A 94 -36.87 -18.05 -18.83
C ALA A 94 -36.54 -17.15 -17.63
N ARG A 95 -37.52 -16.42 -17.08
CA ARG A 95 -37.34 -15.46 -15.97
C ARG A 95 -36.23 -14.41 -16.23
N CYS A 96 -36.02 -14.08 -17.49
CA CYS A 96 -35.09 -13.04 -17.96
C CYS A 96 -35.59 -12.44 -19.28
N SER A 97 -35.09 -11.27 -19.64
CA SER A 97 -35.56 -10.55 -20.83
C SER A 97 -35.11 -11.23 -22.12
N LEU A 98 -33.86 -11.72 -22.16
CA LEU A 98 -33.34 -12.54 -23.25
C LEU A 98 -32.56 -13.72 -22.69
N TYR A 99 -32.84 -14.91 -23.22
CA TYR A 99 -32.21 -16.16 -22.78
C TYR A 99 -31.64 -16.95 -23.95
N PHE A 100 -30.41 -17.42 -23.83
CA PHE A 100 -29.76 -18.32 -24.77
C PHE A 100 -29.12 -19.47 -24.01
N ALA A 101 -29.60 -20.69 -24.25
CA ALA A 101 -29.05 -21.91 -23.69
C ALA A 101 -28.57 -22.84 -24.80
N ASN A 102 -27.33 -23.32 -24.70
CA ASN A 102 -26.73 -24.25 -25.64
C ASN A 102 -26.86 -23.80 -27.12
N CYS A 103 -26.64 -22.51 -27.36
CA CYS A 103 -26.80 -21.91 -28.67
C CYS A 103 -25.46 -21.71 -29.37
N LYS A 104 -25.45 -21.83 -30.70
CA LYS A 104 -24.30 -21.47 -31.55
C LYS A 104 -24.62 -20.20 -32.33
N MET A 105 -23.75 -19.21 -32.32
CA MET A 105 -24.01 -17.90 -32.94
C MET A 105 -22.80 -17.37 -33.69
N ARG A 106 -22.97 -17.08 -35.00
CA ARG A 106 -21.92 -16.37 -35.77
C ARG A 106 -21.66 -14.96 -35.23
N HIS A 107 -22.68 -14.30 -34.74
CA HIS A 107 -22.53 -13.10 -33.91
C HIS A 107 -23.80 -12.89 -33.08
N PHE A 108 -23.63 -12.31 -31.91
CA PHE A 108 -24.70 -11.77 -31.09
C PHE A 108 -24.52 -10.24 -31.03
N THR A 109 -25.54 -9.48 -31.42
CA THR A 109 -25.46 -8.01 -31.45
C THR A 109 -26.67 -7.36 -30.78
N LEU A 110 -26.42 -6.51 -29.79
CA LEU A 110 -27.37 -5.52 -29.29
C LEU A 110 -26.90 -4.15 -29.78
N ALA A 111 -27.78 -3.43 -30.47
CA ALA A 111 -27.44 -2.14 -31.07
C ALA A 111 -28.61 -1.16 -31.00
N GLU A 112 -28.30 0.12 -31.23
CA GLU A 112 -29.32 1.16 -31.44
C GLU A 112 -30.28 1.27 -30.24
N HIS A 113 -29.78 1.52 -29.01
CA HIS A 113 -30.63 1.86 -27.85
C HIS A 113 -31.56 0.75 -27.33
N CYS A 114 -31.12 -0.51 -27.31
CA CYS A 114 -31.86 -1.57 -26.62
C CYS A 114 -32.00 -1.28 -25.11
N HIS A 115 -33.19 -1.53 -24.54
CA HIS A 115 -33.45 -1.33 -23.11
C HIS A 115 -34.27 -2.47 -22.51
N PHE A 116 -33.63 -3.23 -21.63
CA PHE A 116 -34.23 -4.37 -20.95
C PHE A 116 -34.40 -4.08 -19.46
N LYS A 117 -35.57 -4.42 -18.91
CA LYS A 117 -35.82 -4.32 -17.48
C LYS A 117 -34.99 -5.34 -16.69
N ARG A 118 -34.93 -6.58 -17.17
CA ARG A 118 -34.24 -7.70 -16.51
C ARG A 118 -33.02 -8.16 -17.31
N ASN A 119 -32.27 -9.11 -16.76
CA ASN A 119 -31.04 -9.58 -17.35
C ASN A 119 -31.17 -10.21 -18.74
N ILE A 120 -30.03 -10.23 -19.42
CA ILE A 120 -29.77 -11.03 -20.61
C ILE A 120 -28.80 -12.14 -20.20
N ARG A 121 -29.08 -13.38 -20.58
CA ARG A 121 -28.26 -14.54 -20.25
C ARG A 121 -27.88 -15.34 -21.47
N ILE A 122 -26.60 -15.69 -21.54
CA ILE A 122 -26.05 -16.67 -22.47
C ILE A 122 -25.34 -17.72 -21.64
N GLU A 123 -25.87 -18.94 -21.64
CA GLU A 123 -25.40 -20.03 -20.79
C GLU A 123 -25.42 -21.41 -21.47
N GLU A 124 -25.12 -22.46 -20.68
CA GLU A 124 -25.17 -23.88 -21.06
C GLU A 124 -24.32 -24.24 -22.29
N ASN A 125 -23.01 -23.92 -22.27
CA ASN A 125 -22.07 -24.25 -23.34
C ASN A 125 -22.37 -23.57 -24.69
N SER A 126 -23.01 -22.41 -24.66
CA SER A 126 -23.20 -21.62 -25.87
C SER A 126 -21.84 -21.21 -26.48
N GLU A 127 -21.77 -21.19 -27.80
CA GLU A 127 -20.57 -20.86 -28.58
C GLU A 127 -20.86 -19.68 -29.49
N ILE A 128 -20.15 -18.58 -29.30
CA ILE A 128 -20.39 -17.32 -30.00
C ILE A 128 -19.11 -16.88 -30.68
N ASP A 129 -19.16 -16.64 -31.97
CA ASP A 129 -18.03 -16.10 -32.72
C ASP A 129 -17.70 -14.68 -32.24
N ALA A 130 -18.68 -13.79 -32.22
CA ALA A 130 -18.51 -12.39 -31.83
C ALA A 130 -19.69 -11.86 -31.01
N VAL A 131 -19.39 -11.20 -29.88
CA VAL A 131 -20.37 -10.50 -29.06
C VAL A 131 -20.18 -8.99 -29.24
N ARG A 132 -21.24 -8.27 -29.59
CA ARG A 132 -21.26 -6.81 -29.73
C ARG A 132 -22.44 -6.22 -28.96
N ILE A 133 -22.17 -5.36 -27.98
CA ILE A 133 -23.21 -4.68 -27.21
C ILE A 133 -22.93 -3.19 -27.27
N PHE A 134 -23.77 -2.46 -28.02
CA PHE A 134 -23.60 -1.04 -28.27
C PHE A 134 -24.82 -0.26 -27.81
N ASP A 135 -24.57 0.84 -27.10
CA ASP A 135 -25.57 1.82 -26.71
C ASP A 135 -26.81 1.16 -26.09
N SER A 136 -26.60 0.29 -25.09
CA SER A 136 -27.65 -0.58 -24.55
C SER A 136 -27.76 -0.45 -23.03
N ARG A 137 -28.96 -0.68 -22.51
CA ARG A 137 -29.28 -0.54 -21.08
C ARG A 137 -29.98 -1.79 -20.54
N ILE A 138 -29.56 -2.25 -19.37
CA ILE A 138 -30.20 -3.30 -18.57
C ILE A 138 -30.34 -2.80 -17.14
N ASP A 139 -31.58 -2.61 -16.67
CA ASP A 139 -31.83 -2.03 -15.35
C ASP A 139 -31.50 -2.99 -14.20
N GLU A 140 -31.92 -4.25 -14.32
CA GLU A 140 -31.77 -5.25 -13.26
C GLU A 140 -30.81 -6.37 -13.67
N LEU A 141 -29.91 -6.73 -12.76
CA LEU A 141 -28.96 -7.85 -12.83
C LEU A 141 -27.91 -7.79 -13.96
N GLY A 142 -28.20 -7.21 -15.13
CA GLY A 142 -27.24 -6.96 -16.20
C GLY A 142 -27.10 -8.07 -17.25
N PHE A 143 -25.94 -8.15 -17.90
CA PHE A 143 -25.60 -9.14 -18.91
C PHE A 143 -24.76 -10.27 -18.32
N TYR A 144 -25.15 -11.52 -18.59
CA TYR A 144 -24.47 -12.72 -18.10
C TYR A 144 -23.99 -13.57 -19.26
N LEU A 145 -22.70 -13.90 -19.24
CA LEU A 145 -22.08 -14.94 -20.06
C LEU A 145 -21.54 -16.01 -19.12
N GLU A 146 -22.25 -17.12 -18.98
CA GLU A 146 -21.89 -18.21 -18.07
C GLU A 146 -21.58 -19.50 -18.83
N SER A 147 -20.52 -20.21 -18.43
CA SER A 147 -20.20 -21.55 -18.97
C SER A 147 -20.22 -21.62 -20.50
N SER A 148 -19.71 -20.58 -21.16
CA SER A 148 -19.84 -20.37 -22.61
C SER A 148 -18.51 -20.00 -23.25
N LYS A 149 -18.46 -20.01 -24.59
CA LYS A 149 -17.25 -19.71 -25.37
C LYS A 149 -17.45 -18.52 -26.29
N VAL A 150 -16.48 -17.61 -26.31
CA VAL A 150 -16.41 -16.52 -27.30
C VAL A 150 -15.15 -16.69 -28.14
N LEU A 151 -15.29 -16.86 -29.45
CA LEU A 151 -14.20 -17.31 -30.30
C LEU A 151 -13.32 -16.17 -30.85
N LYS A 152 -13.91 -15.02 -31.24
CA LYS A 152 -13.20 -13.94 -31.95
C LYS A 152 -13.04 -12.67 -31.12
N PHE A 153 -14.12 -12.10 -30.60
CA PHE A 153 -14.06 -10.94 -29.70
C PHE A 153 -15.35 -10.71 -28.92
N PHE A 154 -15.22 -10.09 -27.76
CA PHE A 154 -16.31 -9.55 -26.95
C PHE A 154 -16.13 -8.04 -26.85
N ASP A 155 -17.04 -7.28 -27.45
CA ASP A 155 -16.96 -5.82 -27.53
C ASP A 155 -18.22 -5.19 -26.94
N LEU A 156 -18.02 -4.37 -25.91
CA LEU A 156 -19.07 -3.66 -25.21
C LEU A 156 -18.75 -2.17 -25.22
N LYS A 157 -19.69 -1.36 -25.72
CA LYS A 157 -19.56 0.10 -25.84
C LYS A 157 -20.82 0.80 -25.33
N ASN A 158 -20.65 1.82 -24.48
CA ASN A 158 -21.75 2.65 -23.98
C ASN A 158 -22.90 1.81 -23.37
N PHE A 159 -22.54 0.94 -22.43
CA PHE A 159 -23.48 0.02 -21.79
C PHE A 159 -23.81 0.46 -20.36
N THR A 160 -25.09 0.44 -20.02
CA THR A 160 -25.55 0.72 -18.65
C THR A 160 -26.20 -0.54 -18.10
N GLY A 161 -25.51 -1.26 -17.23
CA GLY A 161 -25.98 -2.52 -16.65
C GLY A 161 -24.82 -3.31 -16.07
N GLY A 162 -25.12 -4.26 -15.18
CA GLY A 162 -24.10 -5.18 -14.67
C GLY A 162 -23.49 -6.03 -15.78
N LEU A 163 -22.24 -6.44 -15.66
CA LEU A 163 -21.63 -7.44 -16.55
C LEU A 163 -21.03 -8.56 -15.71
N THR A 164 -21.45 -9.79 -15.99
CA THR A 164 -20.87 -11.00 -15.38
C THR A 164 -20.40 -11.96 -16.46
N ILE A 165 -19.11 -12.29 -16.45
CA ILE A 165 -18.53 -13.37 -17.26
C ILE A 165 -18.06 -14.44 -16.28
N SER A 166 -18.66 -15.63 -16.33
CA SER A 166 -18.38 -16.70 -15.37
C SER A 166 -18.11 -18.03 -16.07
N LYS A 167 -17.12 -18.80 -15.58
CA LYS A 167 -16.80 -20.15 -16.07
C LYS A 167 -16.64 -20.23 -17.59
N SER A 168 -16.22 -19.15 -18.23
CA SER A 168 -16.28 -19.00 -19.69
C SER A 168 -14.88 -18.93 -20.29
N ILE A 169 -14.76 -19.27 -21.58
CA ILE A 169 -13.51 -19.19 -22.32
C ILE A 169 -13.66 -18.15 -23.43
N LEU A 170 -12.86 -17.09 -23.36
CA LEU A 170 -12.79 -16.07 -24.39
C LEU A 170 -11.47 -16.28 -25.15
N ASN A 171 -11.54 -16.94 -26.31
CA ASN A 171 -10.38 -17.06 -27.21
C ASN A 171 -10.04 -15.72 -27.87
N GLY A 172 -11.05 -14.85 -27.99
CA GLY A 172 -10.96 -13.52 -28.56
C GLY A 172 -10.52 -12.43 -27.58
N SER A 173 -10.34 -11.21 -28.10
CA SER A 173 -10.10 -10.03 -27.27
C SER A 173 -11.37 -9.60 -26.52
N LEU A 174 -11.18 -9.05 -25.32
CA LEU A 174 -12.25 -8.48 -24.51
C LEU A 174 -12.06 -6.97 -24.43
N ARG A 175 -12.99 -6.20 -25.03
CA ARG A 175 -13.00 -4.75 -24.98
C ARG A 175 -14.27 -4.24 -24.30
N ILE A 176 -14.09 -3.46 -23.24
CA ILE A 176 -15.18 -2.82 -22.50
C ILE A 176 -14.90 -1.32 -22.47
N ASN A 177 -15.69 -0.57 -23.21
CA ASN A 177 -15.61 0.87 -23.32
C ASN A 177 -16.90 1.51 -22.77
N ARG A 178 -16.80 2.32 -21.70
CA ARG A 178 -17.96 2.98 -21.08
C ARG A 178 -19.03 1.98 -20.62
N CYS A 179 -18.74 1.29 -19.52
CA CYS A 179 -19.71 0.47 -18.79
C CYS A 179 -20.05 1.13 -17.45
N SER A 180 -21.35 1.33 -17.18
CA SER A 180 -21.84 2.03 -15.99
C SER A 180 -22.52 1.07 -14.99
N SER A 181 -21.76 0.14 -14.41
CA SER A 181 -22.20 -0.74 -13.30
C SER A 181 -21.06 -1.61 -12.78
N ARG A 182 -21.38 -2.61 -11.94
CA ARG A 182 -20.46 -3.66 -11.50
C ARG A 182 -20.07 -4.57 -12.67
N ILE A 183 -18.78 -4.86 -12.78
CA ILE A 183 -18.21 -5.82 -13.72
C ILE A 183 -17.55 -6.94 -12.93
N SER A 184 -17.90 -8.19 -13.22
CA SER A 184 -17.34 -9.37 -12.56
C SER A 184 -16.91 -10.40 -13.60
N ILE A 185 -15.63 -10.78 -13.56
CA ILE A 185 -15.07 -11.88 -14.34
C ILE A 185 -14.66 -12.95 -13.33
N ILE A 186 -15.20 -14.15 -13.46
CA ILE A 186 -15.09 -15.21 -12.43
C ILE A 186 -14.75 -16.54 -13.09
N LYS A 187 -13.71 -17.23 -12.63
CA LYS A 187 -13.35 -18.58 -13.09
C LYS A 187 -13.27 -18.71 -14.61
N SER A 188 -12.83 -17.67 -15.30
CA SER A 188 -12.82 -17.60 -16.76
C SER A 188 -11.40 -17.56 -17.31
N THR A 189 -11.23 -18.06 -18.53
CA THR A 189 -9.94 -18.01 -19.24
C THR A 189 -10.07 -17.06 -20.41
N ILE A 190 -9.21 -16.05 -20.48
CA ILE A 190 -9.18 -15.06 -21.56
C ILE A 190 -7.81 -15.15 -22.24
N LYS A 191 -7.81 -15.62 -23.49
CA LYS A 191 -6.59 -15.98 -24.23
C LYS A 191 -5.91 -14.82 -24.94
N ASN A 192 -6.63 -13.72 -25.12
CA ASN A 192 -6.15 -12.55 -25.83
C ASN A 192 -6.22 -11.32 -24.93
N TRP A 193 -5.76 -10.18 -25.43
CA TRP A 193 -5.70 -8.95 -24.64
C TRP A 193 -7.07 -8.52 -24.11
N VAL A 194 -7.04 -7.89 -22.94
CA VAL A 194 -8.22 -7.34 -22.28
C VAL A 194 -8.05 -5.85 -22.09
N GLN A 195 -9.03 -5.07 -22.55
CA GLN A 195 -9.01 -3.62 -22.43
C GLN A 195 -10.28 -3.11 -21.77
N PHE A 196 -10.10 -2.41 -20.66
CA PHE A 196 -11.13 -1.61 -20.01
C PHE A 196 -10.80 -0.13 -20.19
N PHE A 197 -11.77 0.62 -20.72
CA PHE A 197 -11.60 2.04 -20.99
C PHE A 197 -12.83 2.81 -20.54
N ASN A 198 -12.61 3.94 -19.85
CA ASN A 198 -13.68 4.87 -19.49
C ASN A 198 -14.81 4.21 -18.70
N LEU A 199 -14.47 3.28 -17.80
CA LEU A 199 -15.46 2.61 -16.97
C LEU A 199 -16.03 3.58 -15.94
N ASN A 200 -17.32 3.42 -15.63
CA ASN A 200 -17.95 4.01 -14.44
C ASN A 200 -18.49 2.90 -13.55
N SER A 201 -17.59 2.24 -12.83
CA SER A 201 -17.89 0.99 -12.14
C SER A 201 -17.97 1.15 -10.63
N LYS A 202 -19.12 0.73 -10.07
CA LYS A 202 -19.27 0.53 -8.61
C LYS A 202 -18.39 -0.60 -8.07
N GLY A 203 -17.89 -1.48 -8.95
CA GLY A 203 -17.06 -2.60 -8.55
C GLY A 203 -16.52 -3.38 -9.76
N LEU A 204 -15.20 -3.51 -9.84
CA LEU A 204 -14.51 -4.37 -10.78
C LEU A 204 -13.96 -5.59 -10.03
N ILE A 205 -14.35 -6.80 -10.43
CA ILE A 205 -13.96 -8.02 -9.72
C ILE A 205 -13.35 -9.01 -10.71
N PHE A 206 -12.11 -9.37 -10.43
CA PHE A 206 -11.45 -10.55 -10.98
C PHE A 206 -11.36 -11.59 -9.85
N ASN A 207 -11.77 -12.81 -10.15
CA ASN A 207 -11.80 -13.91 -9.19
C ASN A 207 -11.52 -15.24 -9.89
N LYS A 208 -10.32 -15.79 -9.67
CA LYS A 208 -9.87 -17.10 -10.17
C LYS A 208 -9.85 -17.19 -11.69
N ASN A 209 -9.50 -16.11 -12.38
CA ASN A 209 -9.36 -16.09 -13.82
C ASN A 209 -7.94 -16.42 -14.27
N ILE A 210 -7.81 -16.77 -15.56
CA ILE A 210 -6.52 -16.90 -16.24
C ILE A 210 -6.53 -15.90 -17.40
N PHE A 211 -5.64 -14.92 -17.34
CA PHE A 211 -5.38 -13.96 -18.42
C PHE A 211 -4.07 -14.34 -19.11
N GLU A 212 -4.17 -14.86 -20.34
CA GLU A 212 -2.98 -15.31 -21.08
C GLU A 212 -2.19 -14.14 -21.70
N GLU A 213 -2.84 -13.00 -21.91
CA GLU A 213 -2.29 -11.79 -22.51
C GLU A 213 -2.48 -10.56 -21.62
N THR A 214 -1.99 -9.41 -22.08
CA THR A 214 -1.98 -8.17 -21.29
C THR A 214 -3.40 -7.69 -20.95
N VAL A 215 -3.58 -7.28 -19.69
CA VAL A 215 -4.80 -6.64 -19.19
C VAL A 215 -4.52 -5.17 -18.94
N THR A 216 -5.28 -4.28 -19.59
CA THR A 216 -5.09 -2.84 -19.50
C THR A 216 -6.38 -2.16 -19.03
N ILE A 217 -6.28 -1.33 -17.99
CA ILE A 217 -7.38 -0.52 -17.47
C ILE A 217 -6.96 0.95 -17.49
N LYS A 218 -7.71 1.78 -18.23
CA LYS A 218 -7.41 3.21 -18.41
C LYS A 218 -8.64 4.09 -18.21
N SER A 219 -8.39 5.33 -17.77
CA SER A 219 -9.36 6.43 -17.73
C SER A 219 -10.68 6.10 -17.03
N SER A 220 -10.64 5.31 -15.95
CA SER A 220 -11.83 4.71 -15.33
C SER A 220 -12.12 5.25 -13.93
N THR A 221 -13.40 5.37 -13.57
CA THR A 221 -13.87 5.58 -12.19
C THR A 221 -14.30 4.25 -11.58
N ILE A 222 -13.58 3.79 -10.57
CA ILE A 222 -13.78 2.47 -9.94
C ILE A 222 -13.90 2.65 -8.42
N ASP A 223 -15.09 2.37 -7.87
CA ASP A 223 -15.30 2.48 -6.42
C ASP A 223 -14.62 1.34 -5.62
N SER A 224 -14.44 0.18 -6.25
CA SER A 224 -13.76 -0.97 -5.65
C SER A 224 -13.21 -1.89 -6.72
N TRP A 225 -11.93 -2.25 -6.63
CA TRP A 225 -11.31 -3.25 -7.48
C TRP A 225 -10.78 -4.41 -6.63
N SER A 226 -11.22 -5.63 -6.94
CA SER A 226 -10.77 -6.85 -6.27
C SER A 226 -10.14 -7.81 -7.27
N ILE A 227 -8.96 -8.33 -6.94
CA ILE A 227 -8.21 -9.35 -7.69
C ILE A 227 -7.98 -10.50 -6.73
N ILE A 228 -8.55 -11.68 -6.99
CA ILE A 228 -8.60 -12.78 -6.04
C ILE A 228 -8.32 -14.11 -6.74
N GLY A 229 -7.13 -14.69 -6.54
CA GLY A 229 -6.83 -16.00 -7.15
C GLY A 229 -6.57 -15.96 -8.65
N ASP A 230 -6.42 -14.77 -9.24
CA ASP A 230 -6.23 -14.60 -10.68
C ASP A 230 -4.78 -14.84 -11.10
N THR A 231 -4.57 -15.42 -12.29
CA THR A 231 -3.26 -15.61 -12.92
C THR A 231 -3.14 -14.67 -14.12
N PHE A 232 -2.08 -13.86 -14.13
CA PHE A 232 -1.72 -12.98 -15.23
C PHE A 232 -0.40 -13.48 -15.84
N ASN A 233 -0.49 -14.12 -17.01
CA ASN A 233 0.69 -14.63 -17.70
C ASN A 233 1.55 -13.50 -18.28
N LYS A 234 0.89 -12.43 -18.73
CA LYS A 234 1.51 -11.17 -19.16
C LYS A 234 1.23 -10.08 -18.14
N LYS A 235 1.42 -8.82 -18.53
CA LYS A 235 1.29 -7.68 -17.64
C LYS A 235 -0.16 -7.36 -17.29
N LEU A 236 -0.36 -6.93 -16.06
CA LEU A 236 -1.54 -6.16 -15.64
C LEU A 236 -1.16 -4.68 -15.52
N GLU A 237 -1.80 -3.81 -16.29
CA GLU A 237 -1.53 -2.38 -16.31
C GLU A 237 -2.78 -1.58 -15.94
N TYR A 238 -2.68 -0.76 -14.90
CA TYR A 238 -3.70 0.21 -14.53
C TYR A 238 -3.12 1.63 -14.53
N GLU A 239 -3.75 2.53 -15.27
CA GLU A 239 -3.38 3.94 -15.29
C GLU A 239 -4.58 4.84 -14.96
N ASN A 240 -4.49 5.55 -13.83
CA ASN A 240 -5.50 6.52 -13.42
C ASN A 240 -5.33 7.85 -14.16
N PHE A 241 -5.47 7.83 -15.47
CA PHE A 241 -5.30 9.00 -16.33
C PHE A 241 -6.35 9.05 -17.43
N ASN A 242 -6.83 10.25 -17.75
CA ASN A 242 -7.62 10.50 -18.94
C ASN A 242 -6.74 11.14 -20.01
N ASP A 243 -6.53 10.45 -21.13
CA ASP A 243 -5.84 11.01 -22.31
C ASP A 243 -6.75 11.99 -23.07
N GLU A 244 -8.08 11.94 -22.86
CA GLU A 244 -9.02 12.83 -23.55
C GLU A 244 -9.00 14.24 -22.91
N GLU A 245 -8.94 15.30 -23.72
CA GLU A 245 -8.89 16.73 -23.34
C GLU A 245 -10.06 17.23 -22.45
N GLY A 246 -11.02 16.35 -22.14
CA GLY A 246 -12.07 16.59 -21.16
C GLY A 246 -11.61 16.22 -19.76
N ASN A 247 -11.79 17.12 -18.81
CA ASN A 247 -11.46 16.98 -17.38
C ASN A 247 -12.35 15.93 -16.66
N LYS A 248 -12.63 14.77 -17.28
CA LYS A 248 -13.36 13.67 -16.63
C LYS A 248 -12.55 13.17 -15.44
N GLU A 249 -13.19 13.18 -14.28
CA GLU A 249 -12.62 12.62 -13.07
C GLU A 249 -12.37 11.12 -13.30
N CYS A 250 -11.14 10.67 -13.04
CA CYS A 250 -10.79 9.25 -12.94
C CYS A 250 -10.33 8.98 -11.50
N TYR A 251 -10.76 7.87 -10.92
CA TYR A 251 -10.39 7.49 -9.57
C TYR A 251 -10.46 5.98 -9.35
N LEU A 252 -9.71 5.52 -8.36
CA LEU A 252 -9.86 4.21 -7.74
C LEU A 252 -9.98 4.42 -6.24
N LYS A 253 -11.15 4.13 -5.64
CA LYS A 253 -11.35 4.36 -4.20
C LYS A 253 -10.77 3.25 -3.35
N ARG A 254 -10.93 1.98 -3.76
CA ARG A 254 -10.51 0.82 -2.97
C ARG A 254 -9.86 -0.25 -3.84
N LEU A 255 -8.72 -0.78 -3.40
CA LEU A 255 -8.00 -1.86 -4.05
C LEU A 255 -7.79 -3.02 -3.08
N TRP A 256 -8.15 -4.23 -3.51
CA TRP A 256 -7.94 -5.46 -2.76
C TRP A 256 -7.32 -6.53 -3.65
N ILE A 257 -6.13 -7.02 -3.28
CA ILE A 257 -5.41 -8.05 -4.04
C ILE A 257 -5.07 -9.21 -3.12
N ALA A 258 -5.51 -10.42 -3.45
CA ALA A 258 -5.27 -11.63 -2.68
C ALA A 258 -4.98 -12.83 -3.59
N ASN A 259 -3.98 -13.65 -3.23
CA ASN A 259 -3.68 -14.94 -3.89
C ASN A 259 -3.49 -14.85 -5.42
N ALA A 260 -3.00 -13.74 -5.96
CA ALA A 260 -2.83 -13.54 -7.40
C ALA A 260 -1.42 -13.94 -7.88
N ASP A 261 -1.30 -14.39 -9.12
CA ASP A 261 -0.03 -14.77 -9.76
C ASP A 261 0.31 -13.79 -10.88
N PHE A 262 1.33 -12.94 -10.66
CA PHE A 262 1.76 -11.90 -11.61
C PHE A 262 3.08 -12.28 -12.30
N ILE A 263 3.01 -13.14 -13.33
CA ILE A 263 4.19 -13.75 -13.95
C ILE A 263 5.13 -12.70 -14.57
N GLU A 264 4.62 -11.85 -15.47
CA GLU A 264 5.38 -10.71 -16.02
C GLU A 264 5.19 -9.39 -15.23
N GLY A 265 4.37 -9.44 -14.19
CA GLY A 265 4.16 -8.36 -13.23
C GLY A 265 2.89 -7.55 -13.40
N ALA A 266 2.54 -6.80 -12.36
CA ALA A 266 1.45 -5.84 -12.31
C ALA A 266 1.97 -4.44 -11.99
N ASP A 267 1.48 -3.42 -12.70
CA ASP A 267 1.81 -2.01 -12.50
C ASP A 267 0.53 -1.19 -12.33
N ILE A 268 0.31 -0.67 -11.12
CA ILE A 268 -0.88 0.11 -10.73
C ILE A 268 -0.47 1.55 -10.43
N ARG A 269 -0.72 2.45 -11.39
CA ARG A 269 -0.26 3.85 -11.37
C ARG A 269 -1.37 4.83 -11.01
N GLY A 270 -1.18 5.58 -9.92
CA GLY A 270 -2.14 6.57 -9.44
C GLY A 270 -1.96 7.99 -9.97
N ARG A 271 -0.76 8.34 -10.47
CA ARG A 271 -0.40 9.70 -10.92
C ARG A 271 -0.76 10.80 -9.91
N GLY A 272 -0.53 10.55 -8.62
CA GLY A 272 -0.79 11.49 -7.53
C GLY A 272 -2.25 11.58 -7.08
N LYS A 273 -3.15 10.77 -7.66
CA LYS A 273 -4.56 10.71 -7.24
C LYS A 273 -4.71 10.01 -5.88
N SER A 274 -5.82 10.31 -5.22
CA SER A 274 -6.18 9.72 -3.93
C SER A 274 -6.82 8.35 -4.08
N ILE A 275 -6.50 7.45 -3.14
CA ILE A 275 -7.15 6.16 -2.93
C ILE A 275 -7.43 5.99 -1.44
N GLU A 276 -8.64 5.59 -1.08
CA GLU A 276 -9.06 5.48 0.32
C GLU A 276 -8.41 4.26 0.98
N PHE A 277 -8.38 3.13 0.27
CA PHE A 277 -7.95 1.87 0.88
C PHE A 277 -7.19 0.97 -0.10
N ILE A 278 -6.04 0.47 0.35
CA ILE A 278 -5.30 -0.62 -0.31
C ILE A 278 -5.12 -1.75 0.70
N ARG A 279 -5.61 -2.95 0.36
CA ARG A 279 -5.46 -4.15 1.20
C ARG A 279 -4.72 -5.26 0.48
N LEU A 280 -3.66 -5.73 1.11
CA LEU A 280 -2.80 -6.80 0.63
C LEU A 280 -2.71 -7.89 1.73
N PRO A 281 -3.70 -8.79 1.85
CA PRO A 281 -3.54 -10.01 2.63
C PRO A 281 -2.63 -10.97 1.86
N ILE A 282 -1.33 -10.90 2.13
CA ILE A 282 -0.29 -11.65 1.44
C ILE A 282 -0.28 -13.08 1.96
N THR A 283 -0.32 -14.02 1.02
CA THR A 283 -0.16 -15.47 1.26
C THR A 283 0.95 -15.97 0.34
N PRO A 284 1.46 -17.21 0.54
CA PRO A 284 2.38 -17.82 -0.41
C PRO A 284 1.87 -17.91 -1.86
N ASP A 285 0.54 -17.91 -2.04
CA ASP A 285 -0.10 -17.95 -3.36
C ASP A 285 -0.10 -16.58 -4.07
N LEU A 286 0.04 -15.48 -3.33
CA LEU A 286 0.27 -14.16 -3.92
C LEU A 286 1.74 -14.05 -4.32
N LYS A 287 2.03 -14.11 -5.62
CA LYS A 287 3.40 -14.23 -6.15
C LYS A 287 3.65 -13.43 -7.43
N GLY A 288 4.92 -13.33 -7.81
CA GLY A 288 5.35 -12.56 -8.97
C GLY A 288 5.78 -11.14 -8.61
N VAL A 289 5.55 -10.17 -9.50
CA VAL A 289 5.94 -8.76 -9.27
C VAL A 289 4.70 -7.87 -9.18
N LEU A 290 4.52 -7.17 -8.06
CA LEU A 290 3.45 -6.20 -7.88
C LEU A 290 4.04 -4.82 -7.59
N ARG A 291 3.79 -3.86 -8.49
CA ARG A 291 4.20 -2.47 -8.34
C ARG A 291 2.98 -1.57 -8.18
N ILE A 292 2.93 -0.85 -7.07
CA ILE A 292 1.92 0.17 -6.80
C ILE A 292 2.65 1.49 -6.66
N GLN A 293 2.29 2.48 -7.48
CA GLN A 293 3.08 3.72 -7.54
C GLN A 293 2.26 4.99 -7.74
N ASN A 294 2.81 6.09 -7.25
CA ASN A 294 2.25 7.44 -7.42
C ASN A 294 0.82 7.56 -6.87
N TRP A 295 0.59 7.13 -5.63
CA TRP A 295 -0.72 7.23 -4.96
C TRP A 295 -0.65 8.06 -3.69
N ARG A 296 -1.73 8.80 -3.40
CA ARG A 296 -2.01 9.38 -2.08
C ARG A 296 -3.01 8.47 -1.37
N VAL A 297 -2.56 7.70 -0.38
CA VAL A 297 -3.32 6.59 0.21
C VAL A 297 -3.82 6.96 1.60
N ALA A 298 -5.12 6.84 1.86
CA ALA A 298 -5.66 7.12 3.19
C ALA A 298 -5.32 5.98 4.18
N GLU A 299 -5.41 4.72 3.74
CA GLU A 299 -4.99 3.55 4.50
C GLU A 299 -4.40 2.45 3.60
N LEU A 300 -3.17 2.03 3.89
CA LEU A 300 -2.49 0.88 3.29
C LEU A 300 -2.34 -0.21 4.35
N ASN A 301 -2.93 -1.38 4.11
CA ASN A 301 -2.90 -2.52 5.01
C ASN A 301 -2.21 -3.73 4.35
N ILE A 302 -1.12 -4.18 4.97
CA ILE A 302 -0.32 -5.34 4.56
C ILE A 302 -0.33 -6.34 5.73
N SER A 303 -0.65 -7.60 5.44
CA SER A 303 -0.71 -8.67 6.45
C SER A 303 -0.34 -10.02 5.85
N GLY A 304 -0.01 -11.01 6.68
CA GLY A 304 0.23 -12.39 6.25
C GLY A 304 1.69 -12.71 5.91
N ILE A 305 1.93 -13.73 5.09
CA ILE A 305 3.28 -14.30 4.88
C ILE A 305 3.69 -14.11 3.42
N ASN A 306 4.73 -13.30 3.19
CA ASN A 306 5.31 -13.10 1.87
C ASN A 306 6.46 -14.08 1.61
N GLN A 307 6.25 -15.08 0.74
CA GLN A 307 7.30 -16.02 0.31
C GLN A 307 7.71 -15.82 -1.15
N ASN A 308 6.81 -15.32 -2.00
CA ASN A 308 6.97 -15.38 -3.45
C ASN A 308 6.66 -14.06 -4.17
N LEU A 309 6.26 -13.00 -3.44
CA LEU A 309 5.92 -11.71 -4.02
C LEU A 309 7.10 -10.74 -3.92
N LYS A 310 7.46 -10.14 -5.06
CA LYS A 310 8.23 -8.91 -5.13
C LYS A 310 7.29 -7.70 -5.10
N LEU A 311 7.08 -7.14 -3.92
CA LEU A 311 6.22 -5.98 -3.70
C LEU A 311 7.02 -4.68 -3.77
N LEU A 312 6.64 -3.79 -4.69
CA LEU A 312 7.27 -2.49 -4.90
C LEU A 312 6.24 -1.37 -4.67
N LEU A 313 6.43 -0.60 -3.61
CA LEU A 313 5.60 0.55 -3.22
C LEU A 313 6.41 1.82 -3.50
N CYS A 314 6.10 2.52 -4.60
CA CYS A 314 6.97 3.57 -5.13
C CYS A 314 6.27 4.94 -5.16
N GLN A 315 6.92 6.00 -4.67
CA GLN A 315 6.41 7.38 -4.75
C GLN A 315 5.00 7.50 -4.14
N MET A 316 4.81 6.96 -2.94
CA MET A 316 3.50 6.96 -2.26
C MET A 316 3.47 7.97 -1.11
N SER A 317 2.38 8.72 -1.01
CA SER A 317 2.06 9.52 0.19
C SER A 317 0.99 8.78 0.97
N ILE A 318 1.29 8.29 2.17
CA ILE A 318 0.44 7.36 2.92
C ILE A 318 0.03 8.03 4.22
N ARG A 319 -1.26 8.18 4.50
CA ARG A 319 -1.72 8.67 5.81
C ARG A 319 -1.51 7.59 6.86
N THR A 320 -2.09 6.40 6.66
CA THR A 320 -1.99 5.30 7.61
C THR A 320 -1.38 4.06 6.95
N LEU A 321 -0.18 3.65 7.39
CA LEU A 321 0.44 2.38 7.00
C LEU A 321 0.24 1.36 8.13
N LYS A 322 -0.51 0.29 7.87
CA LYS A 322 -0.71 -0.83 8.79
C LYS A 322 0.03 -2.06 8.27
N MET A 323 0.95 -2.58 9.07
CA MET A 323 1.57 -3.89 8.89
C MET A 323 1.26 -4.69 10.15
N ILE A 324 0.35 -5.67 10.04
CA ILE A 324 -0.12 -6.45 11.19
C ILE A 324 -0.02 -7.93 10.82
N GLU A 325 0.61 -8.73 11.69
CA GLU A 325 0.84 -10.16 11.45
C GLU A 325 1.53 -10.40 10.09
N PHE A 326 2.52 -9.56 9.76
CA PHE A 326 3.23 -9.61 8.50
C PHE A 326 4.63 -10.21 8.65
N THR A 327 4.94 -11.25 7.87
CA THR A 327 6.26 -11.88 7.81
C THR A 327 6.79 -11.86 6.39
N ASN A 328 7.99 -11.30 6.18
CA ASN A 328 8.59 -11.19 4.86
C ASN A 328 9.81 -12.10 4.68
N TYR A 329 9.66 -13.14 3.85
CA TYR A 329 10.74 -14.00 3.37
C TYR A 329 11.22 -13.65 1.94
N ALA A 330 10.55 -12.72 1.27
CA ALA A 330 10.85 -12.31 -0.11
C ALA A 330 11.22 -10.83 -0.21
N ASP A 331 10.94 -10.20 -1.36
CA ASP A 331 11.33 -8.82 -1.66
C ASP A 331 10.16 -7.86 -1.41
N VAL A 332 10.30 -7.00 -0.40
CA VAL A 332 9.42 -5.83 -0.21
C VAL A 332 10.27 -4.58 -0.29
N THR A 333 9.84 -3.58 -1.05
CA THR A 333 10.53 -2.29 -1.17
C THR A 333 9.54 -1.13 -1.05
N PHE A 334 9.83 -0.23 -0.12
CA PHE A 334 9.25 1.10 -0.04
C PHE A 334 10.25 2.09 -0.62
N GLU A 335 9.90 2.75 -1.71
CA GLU A 335 10.75 3.69 -2.43
C GLU A 335 10.07 5.06 -2.48
N ARG A 336 10.71 6.12 -1.99
CA ARG A 336 10.16 7.49 -1.99
C ARG A 336 8.78 7.58 -1.35
N CYS A 337 8.61 6.92 -0.20
CA CYS A 337 7.36 6.94 0.56
C CYS A 337 7.41 7.97 1.69
N GLN A 338 6.32 8.71 1.89
CA GLN A 338 6.17 9.74 2.91
C GLN A 338 4.75 9.76 3.47
N ALA A 339 4.49 10.55 4.50
CA ALA A 339 3.17 10.73 5.08
C ALA A 339 2.26 11.59 4.19
N GLU A 340 0.96 11.28 4.17
CA GLU A 340 -0.08 12.18 3.67
C GLU A 340 -0.79 12.87 4.85
N ASN A 341 -0.53 14.16 5.02
CA ASN A 341 -0.97 14.94 6.19
C ASN A 341 -2.13 15.89 5.90
N GLU A 342 -2.53 16.13 4.65
CA GLU A 342 -3.49 17.20 4.36
C GLU A 342 -4.80 16.68 3.76
N LEU A 343 -4.76 15.84 2.73
CA LEU A 343 -5.99 15.48 1.99
C LEU A 343 -7.03 14.72 2.81
N PHE A 344 -6.58 13.92 3.76
CA PHE A 344 -7.44 12.99 4.50
C PHE A 344 -7.63 13.39 5.97
N LYS A 345 -7.30 14.65 6.32
CA LYS A 345 -7.61 15.21 7.63
C LYS A 345 -9.13 15.29 7.78
N THR A 346 -9.64 14.71 8.86
CA THR A 346 -11.03 14.85 9.28
C THR A 346 -11.05 15.12 10.78
N ASN A 347 -12.12 15.75 11.29
CA ASN A 347 -12.29 16.04 12.72
C ASN A 347 -12.17 14.80 13.66
N LEU A 348 -12.18 13.58 13.10
CA LEU A 348 -12.09 12.32 13.83
C LEU A 348 -10.72 11.64 13.70
N VAL A 349 -9.93 11.98 12.67
CA VAL A 349 -8.66 11.32 12.33
C VAL A 349 -7.67 12.38 11.87
N ASP A 350 -6.98 12.97 12.84
CA ASP A 350 -6.08 14.12 12.61
C ASP A 350 -4.63 13.76 12.33
N SER A 351 -4.22 12.49 12.48
CA SER A 351 -2.81 12.12 12.43
C SER A 351 -2.48 11.01 11.44
N SER A 352 -1.47 11.25 10.60
CA SER A 352 -0.77 10.18 9.87
C SER A 352 -0.09 9.22 10.85
N ALA A 353 -0.12 7.92 10.57
CA ALA A 353 0.48 6.93 11.44
C ALA A 353 1.09 5.75 10.69
N ILE A 354 2.16 5.21 11.25
CA ILE A 354 2.64 3.86 10.94
C ILE A 354 2.29 2.96 12.11
N ILE A 355 1.64 1.83 11.85
CA ILE A 355 1.22 0.85 12.85
C ILE A 355 1.83 -0.49 12.45
N MET A 356 2.75 -0.97 13.27
CA MET A 356 3.43 -2.25 13.08
C MET A 356 3.18 -3.14 14.30
N ALA A 357 2.44 -4.24 14.14
CA ALA A 357 2.16 -5.19 15.21
C ALA A 357 2.44 -6.64 14.79
N HIS A 358 3.21 -7.39 15.58
CA HIS A 358 3.49 -8.82 15.36
C HIS A 358 4.10 -9.12 13.98
N ASN A 359 5.14 -8.37 13.61
CA ASN A 359 5.76 -8.50 12.29
C ASN A 359 7.19 -9.04 12.33
N ASP A 360 7.59 -9.64 11.22
CA ASP A 360 8.99 -9.85 10.87
C ASP A 360 9.24 -9.26 9.48
N LEU A 361 9.96 -8.13 9.44
CA LEU A 361 10.19 -7.40 8.20
C LEU A 361 11.25 -8.07 7.32
N GLY A 362 12.03 -9.02 7.84
CA GLY A 362 13.10 -9.69 7.12
C GLY A 362 13.95 -8.72 6.28
N THR A 363 14.09 -9.00 4.99
CA THR A 363 14.93 -8.19 4.08
C THR A 363 14.22 -6.99 3.42
N THR A 364 13.15 -6.48 4.04
CA THR A 364 12.40 -5.30 3.53
C THR A 364 13.34 -4.11 3.31
N ARG A 365 13.20 -3.44 2.16
CA ARG A 365 14.02 -2.29 1.78
C ARG A 365 13.24 -0.99 1.91
N PHE A 366 13.88 0.00 2.54
CA PHE A 366 13.41 1.37 2.66
C PHE A 366 14.41 2.27 1.92
N THR A 367 13.99 2.82 0.79
CA THR A 367 14.83 3.69 -0.07
C THR A 367 14.17 5.06 -0.17
N GLU A 368 14.85 6.12 0.23
CA GLU A 368 14.28 7.48 0.24
C GLU A 368 12.95 7.56 1.02
N MET A 369 12.80 6.76 2.09
CA MET A 369 11.60 6.78 2.93
C MET A 369 11.70 7.86 4.00
N ASP A 370 10.64 8.66 4.15
CA ASP A 370 10.55 9.69 5.17
C ASP A 370 9.67 9.25 6.35
N PHE A 371 10.27 8.54 7.31
CA PHE A 371 9.58 8.17 8.55
C PHE A 371 9.27 9.40 9.42
N ARG A 372 10.07 10.46 9.33
CA ARG A 372 9.88 11.68 10.13
C ARG A 372 8.61 12.44 9.75
N SER A 373 8.16 12.31 8.51
CA SER A 373 6.91 12.92 8.05
C SER A 373 5.64 12.40 8.75
N PHE A 374 5.70 11.21 9.38
CA PHE A 374 4.56 10.59 10.08
C PHE A 374 4.46 11.08 11.52
N LEU A 375 3.32 11.64 11.92
CA LEU A 375 3.09 12.11 13.29
C LEU A 375 3.28 11.03 14.36
N THR A 376 2.83 9.80 14.10
CA THR A 376 2.91 8.70 15.07
C THR A 376 3.47 7.43 14.43
N ILE A 377 4.35 6.73 15.14
CA ILE A 377 4.84 5.40 14.79
C ILE A 377 4.59 4.49 15.98
N ASN A 378 3.60 3.61 15.83
CA ASN A 378 3.27 2.59 16.82
C ASN A 378 3.92 1.27 16.43
N VAL A 379 4.76 0.75 17.32
CA VAL A 379 5.49 -0.51 17.12
C VAL A 379 5.25 -1.45 18.28
N GLU A 380 4.71 -2.62 17.95
CA GLU A 380 4.48 -3.73 18.87
C GLU A 380 5.04 -5.02 18.28
N ASN A 381 5.82 -5.75 19.07
CA ASN A 381 6.37 -7.08 18.73
C ASN A 381 6.81 -7.21 17.25
N THR A 382 7.64 -6.27 16.77
CA THR A 382 8.08 -6.22 15.38
C THR A 382 9.59 -6.39 15.31
N SER A 383 10.04 -7.31 14.45
CA SER A 383 11.45 -7.50 14.11
C SER A 383 11.85 -6.60 12.93
N PHE A 384 12.88 -5.80 13.15
CA PHE A 384 13.60 -5.00 12.15
C PHE A 384 14.94 -5.65 11.76
N ASP A 385 15.20 -6.89 12.18
CA ASP A 385 16.45 -7.55 11.82
C ASP A 385 16.51 -7.80 10.30
N GLY A 386 17.66 -7.49 9.69
CA GLY A 386 17.88 -7.69 8.25
C GLY A 386 17.31 -6.62 7.30
N ILE A 387 16.62 -5.58 7.79
CA ILE A 387 16.10 -4.51 6.91
C ILE A 387 17.23 -3.81 6.16
N LYS A 388 16.92 -3.29 4.97
CA LYS A 388 17.86 -2.50 4.15
C LYS A 388 17.38 -1.06 4.06
N CYS A 389 18.26 -0.09 4.33
CA CYS A 389 17.92 1.32 4.42
C CYS A 389 18.91 2.15 3.60
N SER A 390 18.40 2.96 2.66
CA SER A 390 19.19 3.90 1.88
C SER A 390 18.50 5.26 1.85
N ASN A 391 19.23 6.32 2.22
CA ASN A 391 18.71 7.70 2.27
C ASN A 391 17.39 7.85 3.03
N VAL A 392 17.30 7.28 4.23
CA VAL A 392 16.08 7.28 5.05
C VAL A 392 16.08 8.48 6.00
N ASN A 393 14.99 9.25 6.01
CA ASN A 393 14.77 10.28 7.03
C ASN A 393 14.08 9.66 8.24
N TRP A 394 14.86 9.40 9.28
CA TRP A 394 14.40 8.69 10.47
C TRP A 394 13.52 9.55 11.37
N PHE A 395 12.54 8.90 11.98
CA PHE A 395 11.65 9.51 12.96
C PHE A 395 12.37 10.01 14.22
N ASP A 396 11.75 10.93 14.95
CA ASP A 396 12.14 11.45 16.24
C ASP A 396 11.61 10.57 17.39
N ASP A 397 12.29 10.57 18.56
CA ASP A 397 11.93 9.72 19.71
C ASP A 397 10.49 9.99 20.22
N SER A 398 9.99 11.22 20.05
CA SER A 398 8.64 11.63 20.42
C SER A 398 7.54 11.03 19.53
N GLN A 399 7.88 10.60 18.31
CA GLN A 399 6.92 10.00 17.39
C GLN A 399 6.68 8.53 17.72
N LEU A 400 7.59 7.89 18.46
CA LEU A 400 7.58 6.46 18.72
C LEU A 400 6.74 6.11 19.95
N VAL A 401 5.55 5.57 19.70
CA VAL A 401 4.59 5.11 20.71
C VAL A 401 4.69 3.59 20.85
N MET A 402 4.66 3.10 22.09
CA MET A 402 4.59 1.67 22.36
C MET A 402 3.11 1.32 22.63
N GLY A 403 2.63 0.13 22.23
CA GLY A 403 1.25 -0.33 22.45
C GLY A 403 0.83 -0.53 23.92
N PHE A 404 1.46 0.16 24.88
CA PHE A 404 1.17 0.09 26.31
C PHE A 404 0.33 1.31 26.76
N SER A 405 -0.52 1.11 27.78
CA SER A 405 -1.30 2.19 28.39
C SER A 405 -0.42 3.25 29.09
N ASP A 406 0.77 2.86 29.54
CA ASP A 406 1.79 3.76 30.08
C ASP A 406 3.15 3.54 29.40
N ASN A 407 3.58 4.56 28.65
CA ASN A 407 4.83 4.58 27.90
C ASN A 407 6.07 4.81 28.80
N ASN A 408 5.90 5.10 30.08
CA ASN A 408 6.99 5.34 31.04
C ASN A 408 7.34 4.11 31.88
N THR A 409 6.79 2.95 31.54
CA THR A 409 7.12 1.69 32.21
C THR A 409 8.50 1.16 31.77
N SER A 410 9.18 0.43 32.65
CA SER A 410 10.44 -0.26 32.32
C SER A 410 10.29 -1.17 31.10
N LYS A 411 9.13 -1.82 30.95
CA LYS A 411 8.80 -2.63 29.77
C LYS A 411 8.76 -1.82 28.48
N ALA A 412 8.12 -0.64 28.49
CA ALA A 412 8.08 0.25 27.32
C ALA A 412 9.48 0.73 26.92
N HIS A 413 10.31 1.13 27.88
CA HIS A 413 11.70 1.52 27.62
C HIS A 413 12.56 0.35 27.10
N ARG A 414 12.35 -0.87 27.60
CA ARG A 414 13.00 -2.08 27.10
C ARG A 414 12.62 -2.37 25.65
N THR A 415 11.35 -2.28 25.27
CA THR A 415 10.89 -2.44 23.88
C THR A 415 11.49 -1.36 22.97
N ARG A 416 11.49 -0.10 23.42
CA ARG A 416 12.12 1.00 22.68
C ARG A 416 13.62 0.78 22.45
N ARG A 417 14.35 0.34 23.49
CA ARG A 417 15.77 -0.04 23.39
C ARG A 417 15.97 -1.12 22.33
N GLU A 418 15.12 -2.13 22.34
CA GLU A 418 15.20 -3.27 21.42
C GLU A 418 14.97 -2.86 19.96
N ILE A 419 13.99 -2.00 19.69
CA ILE A 419 13.76 -1.41 18.35
C ILE A 419 15.03 -0.68 17.87
N TYR A 420 15.59 0.20 18.70
CA TYR A 420 16.81 0.93 18.35
C TYR A 420 18.02 0.01 18.15
N ARG A 421 18.15 -1.05 18.95
CA ARG A 421 19.22 -2.05 18.81
C ARG A 421 19.15 -2.75 17.45
N GLN A 422 17.97 -3.18 17.03
CA GLN A 422 17.78 -3.87 15.76
C GLN A 422 18.05 -2.95 14.56
N ILE A 423 17.50 -1.72 14.57
CA ILE A 423 17.76 -0.73 13.51
C ILE A 423 19.26 -0.39 13.43
N LYS A 424 19.92 -0.16 14.59
CA LYS A 424 21.38 0.05 14.66
C LYS A 424 22.16 -1.11 14.03
N HIS A 425 21.79 -2.35 14.35
CA HIS A 425 22.46 -3.54 13.82
C HIS A 425 22.32 -3.62 12.30
N ALA A 426 21.12 -3.40 11.77
CA ALA A 426 20.84 -3.35 10.34
C ALA A 426 21.62 -2.23 9.63
N LEU A 427 21.71 -1.03 10.21
CA LEU A 427 22.46 0.09 9.62
C LEU A 427 23.98 -0.18 9.62
N LYS A 428 24.50 -0.77 10.70
CA LYS A 428 25.91 -1.11 10.81
C LYS A 428 26.32 -2.15 9.77
N SER A 429 25.50 -3.18 9.53
CA SER A 429 25.79 -4.20 8.52
C SER A 429 25.80 -3.64 7.09
N GLN A 430 25.13 -2.51 6.86
CA GLN A 430 25.09 -1.80 5.57
C GLN A 430 26.18 -0.72 5.43
N GLY A 431 27.03 -0.52 6.44
CA GLY A 431 28.06 0.51 6.43
C GLY A 431 27.52 1.93 6.64
N ASN A 432 26.25 2.12 7.01
CA ASN A 432 25.71 3.43 7.37
C ASN A 432 26.10 3.81 8.80
N GLN A 433 27.34 4.27 8.94
CA GLN A 433 27.94 4.59 10.24
C GLN A 433 27.25 5.77 10.92
N ILE A 434 26.85 6.80 10.18
CA ILE A 434 26.26 8.03 10.72
C ILE A 434 24.94 7.70 11.43
N ASP A 435 24.01 7.05 10.74
CA ASP A 435 22.71 6.71 11.33
C ASP A 435 22.85 5.63 12.42
N SER A 436 23.78 4.68 12.25
CA SER A 436 24.01 3.67 13.27
C SER A 436 24.45 4.28 14.62
N LEU A 437 25.27 5.34 14.59
CA LEU A 437 25.68 6.07 15.80
C LEU A 437 24.52 6.83 16.43
N LEU A 438 23.63 7.42 15.61
CA LEU A 438 22.41 8.06 16.09
C LEU A 438 21.54 7.06 16.87
N PHE A 439 21.28 5.88 16.29
CA PHE A 439 20.50 4.84 16.95
C PHE A 439 21.20 4.22 18.15
N GLN A 440 22.53 4.14 18.16
CA GLN A 440 23.30 3.76 19.34
C GLN A 440 23.07 4.73 20.51
N ALA A 441 23.09 6.04 20.28
CA ALA A 441 22.79 7.00 21.35
C ALA A 441 21.34 6.90 21.82
N ARG A 442 20.38 6.68 20.91
CA ARG A 442 18.96 6.50 21.26
C ARG A 442 18.73 5.22 22.08
N GLU A 443 19.36 4.11 21.71
CA GLU A 443 19.37 2.86 22.47
C GLU A 443 19.89 3.07 23.90
N MET A 444 21.02 3.76 24.06
CA MET A 444 21.60 4.03 25.39
C MET A 444 20.74 4.96 26.24
N ARG A 445 20.03 5.93 25.63
CA ARG A 445 19.04 6.77 26.34
C ARG A 445 17.86 5.93 26.83
N ALA A 446 17.32 5.07 25.96
CA ALA A 446 16.23 4.16 26.31
C ALA A 446 16.65 3.20 27.43
N HIS A 447 17.86 2.64 27.36
CA HIS A 447 18.41 1.79 28.42
C HIS A 447 18.53 2.53 29.77
N ARG A 448 18.93 3.81 29.76
CA ARG A 448 18.97 4.61 30.99
C ARG A 448 17.57 4.80 31.58
N ALA A 449 16.59 5.08 30.73
CA ALA A 449 15.21 5.30 31.15
C ALA A 449 14.63 4.00 31.74
N GLU A 450 14.88 2.86 31.10
CA GLU A 450 14.59 1.52 31.62
C GLU A 450 15.16 1.31 33.02
N LEU A 451 16.45 1.57 33.22
CA LEU A 451 17.11 1.48 34.52
C LEU A 451 16.47 2.42 35.56
N LYS A 452 16.25 3.69 35.22
CA LYS A 452 15.59 4.66 36.13
C LYS A 452 14.18 4.26 36.56
N SER A 453 13.43 3.62 35.66
CA SER A 453 12.06 3.15 35.91
C SER A 453 12.02 1.79 36.63
N SER A 454 13.18 1.16 36.83
CA SER A 454 13.32 -0.09 37.58
C SER A 454 13.85 0.16 38.98
N ASP A 455 13.44 -0.67 39.94
CA ASP A 455 13.92 -0.59 41.33
C ASP A 455 15.42 -0.89 41.48
N ASN A 456 16.06 -1.43 40.43
CA ASN A 456 17.45 -1.90 40.44
C ASN A 456 18.48 -0.86 39.94
N TYR A 457 18.18 0.45 39.95
CA TYR A 457 19.13 1.46 39.47
C TYR A 457 20.26 1.75 40.48
N GLY A 458 21.28 0.89 40.47
CA GLY A 458 22.43 0.96 41.37
C GLY A 458 23.34 2.18 41.14
N SER A 459 24.16 2.51 42.14
CA SER A 459 25.10 3.65 42.11
C SER A 459 26.18 3.52 41.01
N ASN A 460 26.63 2.31 40.72
CA ASN A 460 27.62 2.06 39.66
C ASN A 460 27.03 2.35 38.27
N ASP A 461 25.82 1.88 37.99
CA ASP A 461 25.13 2.15 36.72
C ASP A 461 24.80 3.65 36.58
N LYS A 462 24.46 4.31 37.69
CA LYS A 462 24.29 5.78 37.72
C LYS A 462 25.57 6.49 37.29
N LEU A 463 26.72 6.10 37.83
CA LEU A 463 28.01 6.70 37.48
C LEU A 463 28.37 6.42 36.01
N ILE A 464 28.30 5.16 35.57
CA ILE A 464 28.62 4.77 34.19
C ILE A 464 27.74 5.52 33.17
N MET A 465 26.42 5.58 33.42
CA MET A 465 25.50 6.26 32.51
C MET A 465 25.66 7.78 32.53
N THR A 466 26.06 8.36 33.67
CA THR A 466 26.33 9.80 33.78
C THR A 466 27.59 10.18 33.01
N VAL A 467 28.68 9.41 33.17
CA VAL A 467 29.92 9.61 32.41
C VAL A 467 29.66 9.49 30.91
N ASN A 468 28.93 8.46 30.45
CA ASN A 468 28.58 8.31 29.03
C ASN A 468 27.65 9.41 28.49
N MET A 469 26.88 10.11 29.33
CA MET A 469 26.03 11.22 28.89
C MET A 469 26.83 12.50 28.60
N THR A 470 28.03 12.63 29.17
CA THR A 470 28.86 13.84 29.02
C THR A 470 29.27 14.10 27.57
N ASN A 471 29.39 13.06 26.75
CA ASN A 471 29.65 13.16 25.30
C ASN A 471 28.47 12.71 24.43
N ASN A 472 27.25 12.73 24.99
CA ASN A 472 26.05 12.28 24.29
C ASN A 472 26.21 10.86 23.72
N TYR A 473 26.77 9.95 24.52
CA TYR A 473 27.06 8.55 24.15
C TYR A 473 28.05 8.40 22.99
N GLY A 474 29.02 9.32 22.90
CA GLY A 474 30.09 9.32 21.90
C GLY A 474 29.79 10.12 20.62
N ILE A 475 28.68 10.87 20.59
CA ILE A 475 28.30 11.70 19.43
C ILE A 475 28.93 13.10 19.51
N ASP A 476 29.05 13.69 20.70
CA ASP A 476 29.39 15.10 20.87
C ASP A 476 30.70 15.27 21.63
N TRP A 477 31.69 15.92 20.98
CA TRP A 477 33.00 16.23 21.58
C TRP A 477 33.03 17.61 22.23
N PHE A 478 32.14 18.52 21.85
CA PHE A 478 32.12 19.89 22.37
C PHE A 478 31.56 19.91 23.78
N LYS A 479 30.51 19.13 24.05
CA LYS A 479 29.93 19.00 25.39
C LYS A 479 30.95 18.58 26.47
N PRO A 480 31.75 17.51 26.32
CA PRO A 480 32.74 17.14 27.34
C PRO A 480 33.87 18.17 27.44
N LEU A 481 34.24 18.85 26.35
CA LEU A 481 35.20 19.96 26.37
C LEU A 481 34.69 21.14 27.22
N TRP A 482 33.43 21.51 27.05
CA TRP A 482 32.81 22.58 27.82
C TRP A 482 32.69 22.22 29.31
N ILE A 483 32.27 20.97 29.60
CA ILE A 483 32.17 20.49 30.98
C ILE A 483 33.54 20.51 31.67
N VAL A 484 34.60 20.02 31.01
CA VAL A 484 35.93 20.03 31.61
C VAL A 484 36.42 21.46 31.82
N ALA A 485 36.14 22.39 30.90
CA ALA A 485 36.51 23.79 31.07
C ALA A 485 35.86 24.46 32.30
N LEU A 486 34.60 24.13 32.58
CA LEU A 486 33.89 24.59 33.79
C LEU A 486 34.41 23.92 35.06
N ILE A 487 34.68 22.62 35.03
CA ILE A 487 35.25 21.90 36.16
C ILE A 487 36.63 22.47 36.50
N THR A 488 37.49 22.63 35.50
CA THR A 488 38.83 23.22 35.68
C THR A 488 38.74 24.64 36.25
N LEU A 489 37.71 25.41 35.87
CA LEU A 489 37.50 26.75 36.44
C LEU A 489 37.13 26.67 37.92
N GLY A 490 36.26 25.72 38.30
CA GLY A 490 35.92 25.47 39.70
C GLY A 490 37.13 25.05 40.54
N PHE A 491 37.95 24.12 40.03
CA PHE A 491 39.20 23.72 40.69
C PHE A 491 40.17 24.89 40.82
N TYR A 492 40.35 25.69 39.77
CA TYR A 492 41.18 26.89 39.80
C TYR A 492 40.74 27.86 40.92
N LEU A 493 39.44 28.15 41.02
CA LEU A 493 38.90 29.04 42.05
C LEU A 493 39.07 28.48 43.47
N ILE A 494 38.91 27.15 43.64
CA ILE A 494 39.14 26.49 44.93
C ILE A 494 40.63 26.51 45.28
N GLU A 495 41.52 26.25 44.33
CA GLU A 495 42.96 26.17 44.57
C GLU A 495 43.61 27.54 44.76
N LEU A 496 43.03 28.62 44.22
CA LEU A 496 43.60 29.96 44.22
C LEU A 496 44.07 30.45 45.62
N PRO A 497 43.29 30.33 46.71
CA PRO A 497 43.75 30.72 48.04
C PRO A 497 44.82 29.80 48.65
N LEU A 498 45.06 28.63 48.07
CA LEU A 498 46.08 27.68 48.55
C LEU A 498 47.47 27.94 47.97
N PHE A 499 47.57 28.69 46.86
CA PHE A 499 48.85 29.03 46.23
C PHE A 499 49.11 30.54 46.07
N SER A 500 48.09 31.39 46.24
CA SER A 500 48.30 32.84 46.30
C SER A 500 48.62 33.26 47.73
N ASP A 501 49.78 33.88 47.95
CA ASP A 501 50.21 34.32 49.27
C ASP A 501 49.38 35.52 49.81
N LYS A 502 48.48 36.07 48.98
CA LYS A 502 47.63 37.22 49.32
C LYS A 502 46.19 36.85 49.66
N LEU A 503 45.80 35.58 49.52
CA LEU A 503 44.44 35.11 49.72
C LEU A 503 44.38 34.07 50.83
N GLN A 504 43.29 34.09 51.59
CA GLN A 504 42.99 33.11 52.62
C GLN A 504 41.51 32.72 52.53
N TYR A 505 41.14 31.54 53.03
CA TYR A 505 39.73 31.15 53.12
C TYR A 505 39.03 31.89 54.27
N CYS A 506 38.60 33.12 53.99
CA CYS A 506 37.78 33.92 54.89
C CYS A 506 36.66 34.63 54.12
N TYR A 507 35.60 35.01 54.82
CA TYR A 507 34.55 35.85 54.22
C TYR A 507 35.08 37.27 54.04
N ALA A 508 34.91 37.83 52.83
CA ALA A 508 35.29 39.20 52.57
C ALA A 508 34.42 40.16 53.42
N THR A 509 35.07 41.00 54.21
CA THR A 509 34.40 41.98 55.09
C THR A 509 34.30 43.37 54.47
N SER A 510 35.06 43.62 53.38
CA SER A 510 35.10 44.89 52.66
C SER A 510 35.05 44.68 51.13
N TRP A 511 34.67 45.73 50.39
CA TRP A 511 34.64 45.67 48.92
C TRP A 511 36.04 45.67 48.32
N GLU A 512 37.01 46.23 49.04
CA GLU A 512 38.43 46.21 48.75
C GLU A 512 38.99 44.77 48.75
N GLU A 513 38.59 43.92 49.69
CA GLU A 513 38.96 42.49 49.72
C GLU A 513 38.38 41.72 48.52
N VAL A 514 37.16 42.04 48.10
CA VAL A 514 36.55 41.45 46.89
C VAL A 514 37.34 41.85 45.64
N LYS A 515 37.72 43.14 45.53
CA LYS A 515 38.53 43.64 44.43
C LYS A 515 39.92 43.00 44.41
N MET A 516 40.55 42.82 45.57
CA MET A 516 41.83 42.12 45.69
C MET A 516 41.72 40.65 45.26
N THR A 517 40.67 39.95 45.69
CA THR A 517 40.39 38.57 45.26
C THR A 517 40.22 38.47 43.74
N TRP A 518 39.49 39.42 43.15
CA TRP A 518 39.30 39.47 41.70
C TRP A 518 40.60 39.77 40.94
N LEU A 519 41.42 40.71 41.42
CA LEU A 519 42.71 41.04 40.83
C LEU A 519 43.69 39.87 40.90
N GLU A 520 43.74 39.15 42.02
CA GLU A 520 44.55 37.95 42.17
C GLU A 520 44.04 36.79 41.29
N CYS A 521 42.72 36.62 41.19
CA CYS A 521 42.10 35.66 40.29
C CYS A 521 42.43 35.92 38.81
N ILE A 522 42.52 37.17 38.39
CA ILE A 522 42.97 37.51 37.02
C ILE A 522 44.49 37.39 36.91
N GLY A 523 45.23 37.84 37.92
CA GLY A 523 46.70 37.83 37.95
C GLY A 523 47.29 36.43 37.84
N HIS A 524 46.62 35.43 38.41
CA HIS A 524 47.02 34.03 38.36
C HIS A 524 46.31 33.21 37.28
N PHE A 525 45.56 33.82 36.36
CA PHE A 525 44.76 33.10 35.37
C PHE A 525 45.59 32.22 34.41
N LYS A 526 46.91 32.43 34.33
CA LYS A 526 47.83 31.51 33.62
C LYS A 526 47.78 30.08 34.20
N VAL A 527 47.59 29.95 35.52
CA VAL A 527 47.50 28.67 36.23
C VAL A 527 46.29 27.87 35.74
N TYR A 528 45.13 28.52 35.51
CA TYR A 528 43.95 27.89 34.91
C TYR A 528 44.29 27.17 33.60
N TRP A 529 45.02 27.83 32.69
CA TRP A 529 45.43 27.22 31.42
C TRP A 529 46.46 26.10 31.59
N GLN A 530 47.39 26.24 32.53
CA GLN A 530 48.39 25.20 32.83
C GLN A 530 47.77 23.92 33.39
N ILE A 531 46.68 24.05 34.14
CA ILE A 531 45.97 22.93 34.78
C ILE A 531 45.25 22.03 33.75
N PHE A 532 44.98 22.49 32.53
CA PHE A 532 44.49 21.63 31.43
C PHE A 532 45.52 20.63 30.92
N ASN A 533 46.80 20.78 31.26
CA ASN A 533 47.81 19.78 30.92
C ASN A 533 47.81 18.66 31.99
N PRO A 534 47.39 17.43 31.65
CA PRO A 534 47.39 16.32 32.61
C PRO A 534 48.80 15.89 33.04
N ALA A 535 49.83 16.19 32.23
CA ALA A 535 51.23 15.86 32.48
C ALA A 535 52.03 17.01 33.13
N ARG A 536 51.35 18.04 33.68
CA ARG A 536 52.00 19.18 34.35
C ARG A 536 52.83 18.73 35.56
N LYS A 537 53.95 19.42 35.83
CA LYS A 537 54.71 19.23 37.09
C LYS A 537 54.10 20.11 38.17
N PHE A 538 53.84 19.57 39.35
CA PHE A 538 53.17 20.29 40.45
C PHE A 538 53.92 21.59 40.83
N GLU A 539 55.23 21.47 41.08
CA GLU A 539 56.12 22.59 41.41
C GLU A 539 56.14 23.68 40.33
N SER A 540 56.03 23.29 39.05
CA SER A 540 56.05 24.25 37.93
C SER A 540 54.78 25.11 37.81
N VAL A 541 53.70 24.68 38.46
CA VAL A 541 52.39 25.35 38.40
C VAL A 541 52.11 26.13 39.68
N TYR A 542 52.48 25.59 40.84
CA TYR A 542 52.14 26.18 42.14
C TYR A 542 53.35 26.68 42.94
N GLY A 543 54.59 26.41 42.51
CA GLY A 543 55.82 26.72 43.24
C GLY A 543 56.26 25.60 44.20
N GLU A 544 57.43 25.77 44.82
CA GLU A 544 58.00 24.85 45.82
C GLU A 544 57.28 25.01 47.19
N ASP A 545 57.34 24.00 48.05
CA ASP A 545 56.82 24.00 49.43
C ASP A 545 55.31 24.30 49.61
N ARG A 546 54.45 23.76 48.73
CA ARG A 546 52.98 23.92 48.84
C ARG A 546 52.29 22.80 49.62
N SER A 547 51.09 23.10 50.12
CA SER A 547 50.35 22.20 51.01
C SER A 547 50.01 20.83 50.37
N ALA A 548 50.02 19.78 51.19
CA ALA A 548 49.60 18.43 50.77
C ALA A 548 48.13 18.39 50.30
N PHE A 549 47.29 19.29 50.82
CA PHE A 549 45.89 19.41 50.40
C PHE A 549 45.77 19.95 48.96
N LEU A 550 46.59 20.93 48.57
CA LEU A 550 46.66 21.40 47.18
C LEU A 550 47.13 20.29 46.23
N TYR A 551 48.10 19.49 46.66
CA TYR A 551 48.55 18.32 45.88
C TYR A 551 47.44 17.29 45.67
N LEU A 552 46.62 17.03 46.70
CA LEU A 552 45.47 16.13 46.59
C LEU A 552 44.40 16.67 45.61
N LEU A 553 44.10 17.98 45.66
CA LEU A 553 43.16 18.62 44.73
C LEU A 553 43.67 18.56 43.28
N ASP A 554 44.95 18.85 43.06
CA ASP A 554 45.59 18.76 41.75
C ASP A 554 45.52 17.33 41.18
N LEU A 555 45.78 16.32 42.02
CA LEU A 555 45.68 14.91 41.64
C LEU A 555 44.25 14.51 41.27
N LEU A 556 43.26 14.93 42.06
CA LEU A 556 41.84 14.68 41.78
C LEU A 556 41.42 15.35 40.45
N HIS A 557 41.85 16.59 40.22
CA HIS A 557 41.62 17.29 38.97
C HIS A 557 42.24 16.54 37.78
N ARG A 558 43.48 16.03 37.89
CA ARG A 558 44.11 15.22 36.83
C ARG A 558 43.30 13.98 36.48
N LEU A 559 42.76 13.29 37.49
CA LEU A 559 41.94 12.09 37.27
C LEU A 559 40.66 12.45 36.49
N ILE A 560 39.97 13.52 36.89
CA ILE A 560 38.77 13.99 36.19
C ILE A 560 39.10 14.42 34.75
N LEU A 561 40.16 15.20 34.57
CA LEU A 561 40.66 15.65 33.28
C LEU A 561 40.98 14.46 32.35
N GLY A 562 41.62 13.40 32.87
CA GLY A 562 41.90 12.17 32.12
C GLY A 562 40.62 11.49 31.60
N ILE A 563 39.56 11.44 32.40
CA ILE A 563 38.25 10.90 31.99
C ILE A 563 37.66 11.73 30.85
N PHE A 564 37.67 13.06 30.95
CA PHE A 564 37.10 13.92 29.91
C PHE A 564 37.92 13.93 28.62
N ILE A 565 39.25 13.90 28.70
CA ILE A 565 40.13 13.72 27.54
C ILE A 565 39.78 12.41 26.83
N PHE A 566 39.60 11.31 27.57
CA PHE A 566 39.16 10.04 26.99
C PHE A 566 37.80 10.17 26.29
N GLN A 567 36.81 10.85 26.90
CA GLN A 567 35.50 11.05 26.28
C GLN A 567 35.57 11.90 25.00
N ILE A 568 36.43 12.91 24.96
CA ILE A 568 36.69 13.75 23.78
C ILE A 568 37.31 12.90 22.66
N ILE A 569 38.38 12.15 22.96
CA ILE A 569 39.04 11.25 22.00
C ILE A 569 38.05 10.25 21.42
N ARG A 570 37.22 9.63 22.28
CA ARG A 570 36.18 8.69 21.86
C ARG A 570 35.19 9.33 20.88
N ALA A 571 34.76 10.56 21.13
CA ALA A 571 33.85 11.29 20.24
C ALA A 571 34.50 11.69 18.91
N PHE A 572 35.81 11.98 18.87
CA PHE A 572 36.53 12.24 17.62
C PHE A 572 36.77 10.98 16.78
N ARG A 573 37.05 9.84 17.41
CA ARG A 573 37.28 8.57 16.71
C ARG A 573 36.04 7.96 16.06
N LYS A 574 34.85 8.54 16.29
CA LYS A 574 33.56 7.99 15.82
C LYS A 574 33.44 7.79 14.31
N PHE A 575 34.16 8.58 13.50
CA PHE A 575 34.13 8.49 12.02
C PHE A 575 35.42 7.92 11.41
N SER A 576 36.44 7.66 12.22
CA SER A 576 37.75 7.17 11.77
C SER A 576 37.90 5.65 11.89
N GLY A 577 36.85 4.94 12.32
CA GLY A 577 36.89 3.50 12.53
C GLY A 577 36.90 2.71 11.22
N LYS A 578 38.09 2.30 10.80
CA LYS A 578 38.33 0.91 10.41
C LYS A 578 38.87 0.16 11.63
#